data_AF-A0A2N5KJM6-F1
#
_entry.id   AF-A0A2N5KJM6-F1
#
_cell.length_a   1.000
_cell.length_b   1.000
_cell.length_c   1.000
_cell.angle_alpha   90.00
_cell.angle_beta   90.00
_cell.angle_gamma   90.00
#
_symmetry.space_group_name_H-M   'P 1'
#
loop_
_entity.id
_entity.type
_entity.pdbx_description
1 polymer ?
#
loop_
_entity_poly.entity_id
_entity_poly.type
_entity_poly.pdbx_seq_one_letter_code
_entity_poly.pdbx_strand_id
1 'polypeptide(L)' 'MPLWGWLVAALLLGLLFALLFASGELLVPLFGQVAEVTNYMHEFAHDGRHLLAVPCH' A
#
# COMPACT_ATOMS: atom_id res chain seq x y z
N MET A 1 -19.33 20.00 -1.44
CA MET A 1 -19.04 18.70 -2.09
C MET A 1 -20.20 17.76 -1.83
N PRO A 2 -20.79 17.13 -2.86
CA PRO A 2 -21.84 16.13 -2.66
C PRO A 2 -21.28 14.87 -1.98
N LEU A 3 -22.15 14.11 -1.32
CA LEU A 3 -21.76 12.96 -0.46
C LEU A 3 -21.00 11.88 -1.24
N TRP A 4 -21.35 11.68 -2.52
CA TRP A 4 -20.65 10.74 -3.40
C TRP A 4 -19.20 11.16 -3.70
N GLY A 5 -18.88 12.46 -3.68
CA GLY A 5 -17.51 12.94 -3.89
C GLY A 5 -16.58 12.51 -2.76
N TRP A 6 -17.09 12.49 -1.52
CA TRP A 6 -16.35 11.99 -0.37
C TRP A 6 -16.16 10.47 -0.41
N LEU A 7 -17.15 9.72 -0.91
CA LEU A 7 -17.03 8.26 -1.09
C LEU A 7 -15.97 7.91 -2.14
N VAL A 8 -15.94 8.62 -3.27
CA VAL A 8 -14.91 8.44 -4.30
C VAL A 8 -13.51 8.80 -3.77
N ALA A 9 -13.40 9.89 -3.01
CA ALA A 9 -12.13 10.27 -2.38
C ALA A 9 -11.64 9.22 -1.37
N ALA A 10 -12.53 8.69 -0.52
CA ALA A 10 -12.21 7.63 0.43
C ALA A 10 -11.76 6.34 -0.29
N LEU A 11 -12.43 5.98 -1.38
CA LEU A 11 -12.05 4.82 -2.20
C LEU A 11 -10.67 5.00 -2.84
N LEU A 12 -10.41 6.19 -3.39
CA LEU A 12 -9.11 6.53 -3.98
C LEU A 12 -7.99 6.49 -2.93
N LEU A 13 -8.22 7.05 -1.75
CA LEU A 13 -7.26 7.02 -0.65
C LEU A 13 -7.00 5.58 -0.17
N GLY A 14 -8.04 4.75 -0.07
CA GLY A 14 -7.91 3.33 0.27
C GLY A 14 -7.13 2.55 -0.79
N LEU A 15 -7.36 2.83 -2.07
CA LEU A 15 -6.60 2.24 -3.17
C LEU A 15 -5.14 2.70 -3.15
N LEU A 16 -4.88 3.99 -2.97
CA LEU A 16 -3.51 4.51 -2.86
C LEU A 16 -2.80 3.93 -1.64
N PHE A 17 -3.49 3.82 -0.51
CA PHE A 17 -2.96 3.17 0.68
C PHE A 17 -2.60 1.71 0.42
N ALA A 18 -3.47 0.94 -0.24
CA ALA A 18 -3.19 -0.43 -0.63
C ALA A 18 -2.07 -0.55 -1.68
N LEU A 19 -1.99 0.39 -2.62
CA LEU A 19 -1.01 0.41 -3.71
C LEU A 19 0.38 0.87 -3.24
N LEU A 20 0.43 1.70 -2.20
CA LEU A 20 1.66 2.25 -1.61
C LEU A 20 2.05 1.51 -0.32
N PHE A 21 1.37 0.40 -0.01
CA PHE A 21 1.39 -0.18 1.32
C PHE A 21 2.81 -0.65 1.71
N ALA A 22 3.43 0.08 2.62
CA ALA A 22 4.64 -0.30 3.36
C ALA A 22 4.24 -0.68 4.79
N SER A 23 3.32 -1.63 4.96
CA SER A 23 2.83 -2.02 6.28
C SER A 23 3.87 -2.65 7.20
N GLY A 24 4.95 -3.19 6.65
CA GLY A 24 6.01 -3.83 7.42
C GLY A 24 6.55 -2.90 8.51
N GLU A 25 6.98 -1.70 8.14
CA GLU A 25 7.55 -0.68 9.04
C GLU A 25 6.60 -0.32 10.21
N LEU A 26 5.30 -0.15 9.93
CA LEU A 26 4.30 0.18 10.95
C LEU A 26 4.08 -0.96 11.96
N LEU A 27 4.33 -2.19 11.54
CA LEU A 27 4.10 -3.40 12.33
C LEU A 27 5.36 -3.92 13.03
N VAL A 28 6.55 -3.37 12.71
CA VAL A 28 7.83 -3.71 13.37
C VAL A 28 7.75 -3.63 14.90
N PRO A 29 7.11 -2.63 15.55
CA PRO A 29 7.04 -2.59 17.01
C PRO A 29 6.28 -3.77 17.65
N LEU A 30 5.39 -4.42 16.89
CA LEU A 30 4.55 -5.51 17.39
C LEU A 30 5.10 -6.89 17.01
N PHE A 31 5.67 -7.02 15.81
CA PHE A 31 6.07 -8.31 15.23
C PHE A 31 7.56 -8.40 14.90
N GLY A 32 8.33 -7.34 15.18
CA GLY A 32 9.75 -7.26 14.83
C GLY A 32 9.97 -7.31 13.32
N GLN A 33 11.17 -7.73 12.91
CA GLN A 33 11.57 -7.80 11.50
C GLN A 33 10.71 -8.74 10.65
N VAL A 34 9.97 -9.67 11.28
CA VAL A 34 9.01 -10.53 10.56
C VAL A 34 7.97 -9.70 9.83
N ALA A 35 7.58 -8.54 10.36
CA ALA A 35 6.65 -7.62 9.71
C ALA A 35 7.13 -7.15 8.33
N GLU A 36 8.44 -6.95 8.16
CA GLU A 36 9.01 -6.50 6.89
C GLU A 36 9.11 -7.62 5.87
N VAL A 37 9.66 -8.78 6.27
CA VAL A 37 9.79 -9.94 5.35
C VAL A 37 8.45 -10.59 5.00
N THR A 38 7.42 -10.43 5.83
CA THR A 38 6.06 -10.92 5.54
C THR A 38 5.15 -9.84 4.95
N ASN A 39 5.72 -8.75 4.46
CA ASN A 39 4.96 -7.66 3.85
C ASN A 39 4.51 -8.02 2.42
N TYR A 40 3.79 -9.13 2.26
CA TYR A 40 3.40 -9.70 0.97
C TYR A 40 2.63 -8.71 0.09
N MET A 41 1.83 -7.83 0.69
CA MET A 41 1.10 -6.79 -0.04
C MET A 41 2.04 -5.71 -0.60
N HIS A 42 3.13 -5.39 0.10
CA HIS A 42 4.19 -4.50 -0.41
C HIS A 42 4.88 -5.11 -1.61
N GLU A 43 5.36 -6.35 -1.50
CA GLU A 43 6.03 -7.04 -2.59
C GLU A 43 5.09 -7.23 -3.80
N PHE A 44 3.83 -7.60 -3.57
CA PHE A 44 2.83 -7.69 -4.64
C PHE A 44 2.59 -6.34 -5.36
N ALA A 45 2.49 -5.24 -4.61
CA ALA A 45 2.34 -3.91 -5.19
C ALA A 45 3.62 -3.43 -5.90
N HIS A 46 4.78 -3.80 -5.36
CA HIS A 46 6.09 -3.57 -5.96
C HIS A 46 6.22 -4.29 -7.31
N ASP A 47 5.80 -5.55 -7.39
CA ASP A 47 5.72 -6.33 -8.63
C ASP A 47 4.73 -5.71 -9.64
N GLY A 48 3.59 -5.22 -9.17
CA GLY A 48 2.65 -4.48 -10.00
C GLY A 48 3.28 -3.23 -10.63
N ARG A 49 4.12 -2.50 -9.88
CA ARG A 49 4.86 -1.34 -10.41
C ARG A 49 5.90 -1.75 -11.45
N HIS A 50 6.61 -2.85 -11.22
CA HIS A 50 7.49 -3.43 -12.25
C HIS A 50 6.73 -3.77 -13.53
N LEU A 51 5.57 -4.42 -13.42
CA LEU A 51 4.74 -4.81 -14.56
C LEU A 51 4.22 -3.58 -15.35
N LEU A 52 3.86 -2.52 -14.64
CA LEU A 52 3.30 -1.29 -15.22
C LEU A 52 4.38 -0.28 -15.64
N ALA A 53 5.67 -0.66 -15.59
CA ALA A 53 6.81 0.21 -15.86
C ALA A 53 6.80 1.53 -15.05
N VAL A 54 6.24 1.48 -13.84
CA VAL A 54 6.28 2.60 -12.90
C VAL A 54 7.65 2.60 -12.23
N PRO A 55 8.41 3.70 -12.26
CA PRO A 55 9.73 3.76 -11.63
C PRO A 55 9.66 3.37 -10.15
N CYS A 56 10.53 2.47 -9.72
CA CYS A 56 10.80 2.10 -8.32
C CYS A 56 12.29 2.33 -8.00
N HIS A 57 12.62 2.45 -6.71
CA HIS A 57 13.92 2.90 -6.22
C HIS A 57 15.02 1.85 -6.36
#